data_AF-A0A0V0QBI5-F1
#
_entry.id   AF-A0A0V0QBI5-F1
#
_cell.length_a   1.000
_cell.length_b   1.000
_cell.length_c   1.000
_cell.angle_alpha   90.00
_cell.angle_beta   90.00
_cell.angle_gamma   90.00
#
_symmetry.space_group_name_H-M   'P 1'
#
loop_
_entity.id
_entity.type
_entity.pdbx_description
1 polymer ?
#
loop_
_entity_poly.entity_id
_entity_poly.type
_entity_poly.pdbx_seq_one_letter_code
_entity_poly.pdbx_strand_id
1 'polypeptide(L)'
;MIQNNFQIYSCPSKTLILGGYAIMNPKCSGISIGLEERFYTVIYKNNNNINNNENLNQQDNQQNEITFTFSSPQINSEWIYNFNISEQQLNQINTDKEKSNPFLESTLKSYNNVSSFLGYYKYKETKLENIKIEIYFDSGFYSEKSQIQDKQISKKFKNFDKNNLQKSGLGSSACVIVSVLSALLNYHDIKSNQILEILSQIANIEAQKKVGSGFDIKTSIYGSNIYTMFSKESIMNLNLDQAFKINKNTGENTNHSTSPKI
;
A
#
# COMPACT_ATOMS: atom_id res chain seq x y z
N MET A 1 17.92 -18.50 14.75
CA MET A 1 17.21 -17.23 14.50
C MET A 1 15.75 -17.56 14.26
N ILE A 2 14.83 -17.06 15.09
CA ILE A 2 13.40 -17.23 14.86
C ILE A 2 13.08 -16.39 13.62
N GLN A 3 12.75 -17.03 12.49
CA GLN A 3 12.22 -16.31 11.33
C GLN A 3 10.85 -15.78 11.75
N ASN A 4 10.70 -14.46 11.83
CA ASN A 4 9.40 -13.86 12.07
C ASN A 4 8.49 -14.13 10.86
N ASN A 5 7.29 -14.67 11.09
CA ASN A 5 6.30 -15.00 10.05
C ASN A 5 5.59 -13.75 9.49
N PHE A 6 6.22 -12.58 9.57
CA PHE A 6 5.64 -11.34 9.08
C PHE A 6 6.72 -10.33 8.70
N GLN A 7 6.36 -9.37 7.87
CA GLN A 7 7.15 -8.20 7.53
C GLN A 7 6.35 -6.94 7.82
N ILE A 8 7.04 -5.87 8.22
CA ILE A 8 6.43 -4.58 8.51
C ILE A 8 6.95 -3.55 7.52
N TYR A 9 6.03 -2.83 6.89
CA TYR A 9 6.29 -1.70 6.01
C TYR A 9 5.71 -0.46 6.66
N SER A 10 6.40 0.67 6.57
CA SER A 10 5.90 1.91 7.16
C SER A 10 5.96 3.05 6.17
N CYS A 11 4.99 3.94 6.26
CA CYS A 11 4.86 5.09 5.37
C CYS A 11 4.79 6.37 6.19
N PRO A 12 5.71 7.34 6.01
CA PRO A 12 5.61 8.64 6.65
C PRO A 12 4.38 9.39 6.16
N SER A 13 3.86 10.25 7.03
CA SER A 13 2.87 11.26 6.68
C SER A 13 3.52 12.42 5.92
N LYS A 14 2.70 13.37 5.48
CA LYS A 14 3.15 14.49 4.64
C LYS A 14 2.54 15.82 5.06
N THR A 15 3.15 16.92 4.61
CA THR A 15 2.53 18.26 4.59
C THR A 15 3.03 19.05 3.38
N LEU A 16 2.14 19.81 2.73
CA LEU A 16 2.50 20.75 1.68
C LEU A 16 2.87 22.10 2.32
N ILE A 17 4.11 22.54 2.14
CA ILE A 17 4.61 23.81 2.70
C ILE A 17 4.45 24.95 1.70
N LEU A 18 4.66 24.69 0.41
CA LEU A 18 4.59 25.69 -0.65
C LEU A 18 3.87 25.15 -1.87
N GLY A 19 3.12 26.02 -2.56
CA GLY A 19 2.50 25.76 -3.85
C GLY A 19 0.97 25.78 -3.80
N GLY A 20 0.35 25.36 -2.70
CA GLY A 20 -1.11 25.39 -2.55
C GLY A 20 -1.82 24.75 -3.74
N TYR A 21 -2.84 25.42 -4.30
CA TYR A 21 -3.52 24.95 -5.51
C TYR A 21 -2.70 25.12 -6.81
N ALA A 22 -1.63 25.92 -6.81
CA ALA A 22 -0.82 26.14 -8.01
C ALA A 22 -0.18 24.83 -8.50
N ILE A 23 0.11 23.89 -7.60
CA ILE A 23 0.68 22.57 -7.96
C ILE A 23 -0.27 21.70 -8.80
N MET A 24 -1.53 22.11 -8.99
CA MET A 24 -2.43 21.46 -9.95
C MET A 24 -2.08 21.81 -11.41
N ASN A 25 -1.26 22.84 -11.62
CA ASN A 25 -0.69 23.18 -12.91
C ASN A 25 0.66 22.46 -13.06
N PRO A 26 0.85 21.60 -14.10
CA PRO A 26 2.12 20.90 -14.34
C PRO A 26 3.34 21.81 -14.56
N LYS A 27 3.13 23.12 -14.80
CA LYS A 27 4.22 24.11 -14.90
C LYS A 27 4.65 24.70 -13.55
N CYS A 28 3.97 24.37 -12.48
CA CYS A 28 4.23 24.90 -11.14
C CYS A 28 4.75 23.79 -10.22
N SER A 29 5.76 24.12 -9.42
CA SER A 29 6.29 23.24 -8.40
C SER A 29 5.81 23.65 -7.01
N GLY A 30 5.71 22.66 -6.11
CA GLY A 30 5.49 22.85 -4.68
C GLY A 30 6.63 22.27 -3.85
N ILE A 31 6.61 22.57 -2.57
CA ILE A 31 7.52 21.98 -1.58
C ILE A 31 6.68 21.21 -0.58
N SER A 32 7.03 19.94 -0.40
CA SER A 32 6.35 19.03 0.51
C SER A 32 7.35 18.34 1.43
N ILE A 33 6.96 18.15 2.68
CA ILE A 33 7.80 17.58 3.73
C ILE A 33 7.15 16.28 4.22
N GLY A 34 7.97 15.23 4.34
CA GLY A 34 7.60 14.01 5.05
C GLY A 34 7.75 14.22 6.55
N LEU A 35 6.78 13.79 7.35
CA LEU A 35 6.78 13.96 8.80
C LEU A 35 6.95 12.61 9.52
N GLU A 36 7.10 12.65 10.84
CA GLU A 36 7.40 11.50 11.68
C GLU A 36 6.22 10.55 11.91
N GLU A 37 4.98 11.06 11.89
CA GLU A 37 3.77 10.23 12.02
C GLU A 37 3.70 9.23 10.86
N ARG A 38 3.51 7.94 11.15
CA ARG A 38 3.51 6.87 10.13
C ARG A 38 2.27 5.98 10.16
N PHE A 39 1.94 5.43 8.99
CA PHE A 39 1.19 4.18 8.90
C PHE A 39 2.16 3.00 8.92
N TYR A 40 1.68 1.87 9.41
CA TYR A 40 2.40 0.60 9.43
C TYR A 40 1.50 -0.49 8.85
N THR A 41 2.04 -1.25 7.91
CA THR A 41 1.40 -2.43 7.35
C THR A 41 2.21 -3.64 7.75
N VAL A 42 1.56 -4.57 8.46
CA VAL A 42 2.12 -5.88 8.80
C VAL A 42 1.54 -6.88 7.82
N ILE A 43 2.38 -7.52 7.01
CA ILE A 43 2.00 -8.60 6.10
C ILE A 43 2.55 -9.92 6.62
N TYR A 44 1.67 -10.91 6.79
CA TYR A 44 2.05 -12.21 7.30
C TYR A 44 2.50 -13.12 6.16
N LYS A 45 3.64 -13.79 6.35
CA LYS A 45 4.10 -14.86 5.45
C LYS A 45 3.52 -16.17 5.95
N ASN A 46 2.90 -16.93 5.07
CA ASN A 46 2.46 -18.27 5.40
C ASN A 46 3.70 -19.16 5.48
N ASN A 47 4.04 -19.62 6.69
CA ASN A 47 5.03 -20.69 6.84
C ASN A 47 4.33 -22.02 6.55
N ASN A 48 4.06 -22.27 5.29
CA ASN A 48 3.79 -23.63 4.85
C ASN A 48 5.12 -24.40 4.81
N ASN A 49 5.74 -24.63 5.97
CA ASN A 49 6.54 -25.84 6.20
C ASN A 49 5.55 -26.99 6.30
N ILE A 50 5.00 -27.37 5.16
CA ILE A 50 4.18 -28.56 5.08
C ILE A 50 5.15 -29.74 4.95
N ASN A 51 5.46 -30.32 6.11
CA ASN A 51 5.75 -31.75 6.20
C ASN A 51 4.52 -32.50 5.65
N ASN A 52 4.49 -32.83 4.36
CA ASN A 52 3.50 -33.77 3.82
C ASN A 52 4.16 -35.11 3.52
N ASN A 53 4.32 -35.90 4.58
CA ASN A 53 4.19 -37.35 4.53
C ASN A 53 2.72 -37.71 4.84
N GLU A 54 1.76 -37.14 4.11
CA GLU A 54 0.38 -37.61 4.15
C GLU A 54 -0.20 -37.63 2.74
N ASN A 55 -0.22 -38.85 2.19
CA ASN A 55 -1.13 -39.38 1.19
C ASN A 55 -1.66 -38.40 0.12
N LEU A 56 -0.94 -38.40 -1.00
CA LEU A 56 -1.40 -37.96 -2.32
C LEU A 56 -2.65 -38.73 -2.74
N ASN A 57 -3.82 -38.26 -2.32
CA ASN A 57 -5.05 -38.46 -3.08
C ASN A 57 -5.34 -37.17 -3.84
N GLN A 58 -5.15 -37.27 -5.15
CA GLN A 58 -5.40 -36.27 -6.16
C GLN A 58 -6.83 -35.71 -6.06
N GLN A 59 -6.94 -34.43 -5.69
CA GLN A 59 -7.81 -33.50 -6.39
C GLN A 59 -7.01 -32.22 -6.59
N ASP A 60 -6.51 -32.03 -7.81
CA ASP A 60 -5.99 -30.76 -8.32
C ASP A 60 -7.11 -29.72 -8.34
N ASN A 61 -7.55 -29.25 -7.17
CA ASN A 61 -8.25 -27.98 -7.08
C ASN A 61 -7.17 -26.91 -7.15
N GLN A 62 -6.81 -26.50 -8.37
CA GLN A 62 -6.07 -25.27 -8.61
C GLN A 62 -6.86 -24.15 -7.93
N GLN A 63 -6.38 -23.69 -6.78
CA GLN A 63 -7.02 -22.61 -6.04
C GLN A 63 -6.96 -21.35 -6.92
N ASN A 64 -8.05 -21.03 -7.62
CA ASN A 64 -8.11 -19.93 -8.60
C ASN A 64 -8.34 -18.55 -7.95
N GLU A 65 -8.35 -18.51 -6.62
CA GLU A 65 -8.79 -17.38 -5.82
C GLU A 65 -7.80 -17.07 -4.71
N ILE A 66 -7.51 -15.77 -4.54
CA ILE A 66 -6.66 -15.26 -3.47
C ILE A 66 -7.55 -14.44 -2.54
N THR A 67 -7.59 -14.82 -1.27
CA THR A 67 -8.26 -14.02 -0.25
C THR A 67 -7.27 -13.06 0.41
N PHE A 68 -7.60 -11.78 0.40
CA PHE A 68 -6.91 -10.73 1.14
C PHE A 68 -7.73 -10.35 2.37
N THR A 69 -7.16 -10.54 3.56
CA THR A 69 -7.80 -10.16 4.83
C THR A 69 -7.05 -8.99 5.43
N PHE A 70 -7.70 -7.82 5.47
CA PHE A 70 -7.20 -6.62 6.13
C PHE A 70 -7.88 -6.44 7.48
N SER A 71 -7.12 -6.12 8.51
CA SER A 71 -7.69 -5.66 9.78
C SER A 71 -6.96 -4.44 10.32
N SER A 72 -7.67 -3.60 11.06
CA SER A 72 -7.09 -2.50 11.82
C SER A 72 -7.58 -2.57 13.27
N PRO A 73 -6.75 -3.13 14.18
CA PRO A 73 -7.14 -3.31 15.58
C PRO A 73 -7.49 -1.99 16.29
N GLN A 74 -6.82 -0.89 15.90
CA GLN A 74 -7.04 0.44 16.49
C GLN A 74 -8.46 0.98 16.29
N ILE A 75 -9.18 0.52 15.27
CA ILE A 75 -10.58 0.94 15.00
C ILE A 75 -11.56 -0.24 14.99
N ASN A 76 -11.08 -1.44 15.36
CA ASN A 76 -11.86 -2.67 15.38
C ASN A 76 -12.63 -2.91 14.06
N SER A 77 -11.94 -2.80 12.93
CA SER A 77 -12.51 -3.03 11.59
C SER A 77 -11.72 -4.08 10.80
N GLU A 78 -12.45 -4.80 9.95
CA GLU A 78 -11.93 -5.84 9.08
C GLU A 78 -12.53 -5.72 7.67
N TRP A 79 -11.71 -5.97 6.64
CA TRP A 79 -12.09 -5.98 5.24
C TRP A 79 -11.51 -7.20 4.53
N ILE A 80 -12.36 -7.99 3.91
CA ILE A 80 -12.03 -9.23 3.22
C ILE A 80 -12.39 -9.08 1.74
N TYR A 81 -11.40 -9.34 0.89
CA TYR A 81 -11.56 -9.29 -0.57
C TYR A 81 -11.10 -10.62 -1.18
N ASN A 82 -11.89 -11.14 -2.12
CA ASN A 82 -11.53 -12.25 -2.99
C ASN A 82 -11.06 -11.70 -4.33
N PHE A 83 -9.91 -12.15 -4.81
CA PHE A 83 -9.48 -11.94 -6.18
C PHE A 83 -9.54 -13.26 -6.96
N ASN A 84 -10.42 -13.31 -7.96
CA ASN A 84 -10.48 -14.41 -8.91
C ASN A 84 -9.46 -14.16 -10.04
N ILE A 85 -8.46 -15.04 -10.14
CA ILE A 85 -7.33 -14.87 -11.05
C ILE A 85 -7.76 -15.05 -12.51
N SER A 86 -8.62 -16.03 -12.79
CA SER A 86 -9.09 -16.32 -14.15
C SER A 86 -9.97 -15.21 -14.71
N GLU A 87 -10.86 -14.66 -13.89
CA GLU A 87 -11.77 -13.59 -14.29
C GLU A 87 -11.15 -12.20 -14.15
N GLN A 88 -10.01 -12.09 -13.46
CA GLN A 88 -9.38 -10.82 -13.07
C GLN A 88 -10.34 -9.88 -12.30
N GLN A 89 -11.21 -10.47 -11.49
CA GLN A 89 -12.23 -9.74 -10.74
C GLN A 89 -11.93 -9.72 -9.25
N LEU A 90 -12.11 -8.54 -8.64
CA LEU A 90 -12.00 -8.33 -7.21
C LEU A 90 -13.39 -8.14 -6.61
N ASN A 91 -13.78 -9.03 -5.70
CA ASN A 91 -15.06 -9.00 -5.02
C ASN A 91 -14.85 -8.86 -3.50
N GLN A 92 -15.59 -7.96 -2.86
CA GLN A 92 -15.58 -7.88 -1.39
C GLN A 92 -16.48 -8.99 -0.82
N ILE A 93 -16.01 -9.73 0.18
CA ILE A 93 -16.73 -10.87 0.80
C ILE A 93 -17.28 -10.52 2.20
N ASN A 94 -17.07 -9.30 2.68
CA ASN A 94 -17.55 -8.92 4.01
C ASN A 94 -19.06 -9.17 4.16
N THR A 95 -19.44 -9.86 5.24
CA THR A 95 -20.82 -9.88 5.72
C THR A 95 -21.23 -8.46 6.11
N ASP A 96 -22.46 -8.04 5.77
CA ASP A 96 -23.22 -6.78 5.95
C ASP A 96 -22.83 -5.70 7.02
N LYS A 97 -21.85 -5.95 7.89
CA LYS A 97 -21.43 -5.09 9.02
C LYS A 97 -20.44 -3.98 8.67
N GLU A 98 -19.65 -4.12 7.61
CA GLU A 98 -18.62 -3.13 7.24
C GLU A 98 -18.69 -2.78 5.74
N LYS A 99 -18.81 -1.49 5.43
CA LYS A 99 -18.69 -1.00 4.05
C LYS A 99 -17.28 -1.22 3.51
N SER A 100 -17.14 -1.41 2.20
CA SER A 100 -15.82 -1.43 1.54
C SER A 100 -14.98 -0.23 1.95
N ASN A 101 -13.70 -0.46 2.20
CA ASN A 101 -12.72 0.60 2.29
C ASN A 101 -12.24 0.95 0.87
N PRO A 102 -12.63 2.11 0.30
CA PRO A 102 -12.32 2.43 -1.09
C PRO A 102 -10.81 2.50 -1.35
N PHE A 103 -10.00 2.86 -0.35
CA PHE A 103 -8.54 2.93 -0.50
C PHE A 103 -7.91 1.54 -0.57
N LEU A 104 -8.40 0.57 0.21
CA LEU A 104 -7.91 -0.81 0.17
C LEU A 104 -8.36 -1.51 -1.11
N GLU A 105 -9.62 -1.32 -1.50
CA GLU A 105 -10.17 -1.89 -2.73
C GLU A 105 -9.42 -1.39 -3.98
N SER A 106 -9.22 -0.07 -4.12
CA SER A 106 -8.45 0.48 -5.25
C SER A 106 -6.96 0.11 -5.18
N THR A 107 -6.40 -0.06 -3.98
CA THR A 107 -5.04 -0.60 -3.82
C THR A 107 -4.92 -2.00 -4.40
N LEU A 108 -5.86 -2.89 -4.05
CA LEU A 108 -5.88 -4.26 -4.56
C LEU A 108 -6.13 -4.31 -6.07
N LYS A 109 -7.05 -3.50 -6.60
CA LYS A 109 -7.26 -3.42 -8.06
C LYS A 109 -6.00 -2.97 -8.79
N SER A 110 -5.34 -1.93 -8.30
CA SER A 110 -4.09 -1.44 -8.88
C SER A 110 -2.97 -2.50 -8.81
N TYR A 111 -2.80 -3.12 -7.64
CA TYR A 111 -1.87 -4.23 -7.44
C TYR A 111 -2.14 -5.40 -8.38
N ASN A 112 -3.41 -5.83 -8.48
CA ASN A 112 -3.81 -6.99 -9.27
C ASN A 112 -3.73 -6.76 -10.78
N ASN A 113 -3.88 -5.53 -11.24
CA ASN A 113 -3.62 -5.17 -12.64
C ASN A 113 -2.15 -5.40 -13.01
N VAL A 114 -1.22 -4.98 -12.14
CA VAL A 114 0.22 -5.28 -12.32
C VAL A 114 0.51 -6.75 -12.11
N SER A 115 -0.12 -7.40 -11.15
CA SER A 115 0.13 -8.82 -10.89
C SER A 115 -0.43 -9.71 -12.01
N SER A 116 -1.50 -9.31 -12.69
CA SER A 116 -2.01 -9.96 -13.90
C SER A 116 -1.04 -9.77 -15.07
N PHE A 117 -0.48 -8.57 -15.19
CA PHE A 117 0.55 -8.24 -16.19
C PHE A 117 1.88 -8.99 -15.95
N LEU A 118 2.34 -9.08 -14.70
CA LEU A 118 3.47 -9.90 -14.25
C LEU A 118 3.11 -11.39 -14.17
N GLY A 119 1.81 -11.69 -14.19
CA GLY A 119 1.19 -12.98 -13.93
C GLY A 119 1.41 -14.02 -15.01
N TYR A 120 2.05 -13.65 -16.11
CA TYR A 120 2.60 -14.65 -17.01
C TYR A 120 3.88 -15.31 -16.46
N TYR A 121 4.68 -14.63 -15.63
CA TYR A 121 6.03 -15.09 -15.29
C TYR A 121 6.26 -15.50 -13.83
N LYS A 122 5.51 -14.99 -12.83
CA LYS A 122 5.79 -15.28 -11.40
C LYS A 122 4.68 -16.02 -10.65
N TYR A 123 3.42 -15.88 -11.07
CA TYR A 123 2.28 -16.55 -10.43
C TYR A 123 2.28 -18.08 -10.61
N LYS A 124 2.96 -18.60 -11.63
CA LYS A 124 3.10 -20.05 -11.83
C LYS A 124 4.04 -20.73 -10.81
N GLU A 125 4.95 -19.99 -10.20
CA GLU A 125 5.95 -20.56 -9.28
C GLU A 125 5.62 -20.32 -7.81
N THR A 126 4.82 -19.30 -7.48
CA THR A 126 4.37 -19.06 -6.10
C THR A 126 3.02 -19.72 -5.87
N LYS A 127 2.95 -20.61 -4.88
CA LYS A 127 1.69 -21.19 -4.40
C LYS A 127 0.69 -20.07 -4.10
N LEU A 128 -0.53 -20.21 -4.60
CA LEU A 128 -1.61 -19.27 -4.37
C LEU A 128 -2.02 -19.38 -2.91
N GLU A 129 -1.69 -18.36 -2.12
CA GLU A 129 -1.89 -18.35 -0.68
C GLU A 129 -2.70 -17.13 -0.28
N ASN A 130 -3.57 -17.30 0.70
CA ASN A 130 -4.32 -16.19 1.29
C ASN A 130 -3.36 -15.26 2.03
N ILE A 131 -3.58 -13.95 1.90
CA ILE A 131 -2.70 -12.92 2.41
C ILE A 131 -3.41 -12.18 3.55
N LYS A 132 -2.85 -12.28 4.76
CA LYS A 132 -3.31 -11.51 5.93
C LYS A 132 -2.47 -10.25 6.08
N ILE A 133 -3.15 -9.13 6.31
CA ILE A 133 -2.56 -7.80 6.43
C ILE A 133 -3.18 -7.07 7.64
N GLU A 134 -2.35 -6.54 8.52
CA GLU A 134 -2.79 -5.65 9.61
C GLU A 134 -2.29 -4.23 9.37
N ILE A 135 -3.15 -3.24 9.64
CA ILE A 135 -2.87 -1.82 9.43
C ILE A 135 -2.95 -1.10 10.77
N TYR A 136 -1.84 -0.45 11.11
CA TYR A 136 -1.69 0.43 12.26
C TYR A 136 -1.31 1.83 11.79
N PHE A 137 -1.55 2.82 12.64
CA PHE A 137 -1.22 4.21 12.37
C PHE A 137 -0.96 4.97 13.67
N ASP A 138 -0.03 5.93 13.58
CA ASP A 138 0.25 6.82 14.68
C ASP A 138 -0.95 7.75 14.97
N SER A 139 -1.13 8.11 16.24
CA SER A 139 -2.32 8.83 16.71
C SER A 139 -2.53 10.20 16.05
N GLY A 140 -1.48 10.84 15.51
CA GLY A 140 -1.57 12.15 14.86
C GLY A 140 -2.37 12.17 13.56
N PHE A 141 -2.65 11.01 12.95
CA PHE A 141 -3.47 10.93 11.73
C PHE A 141 -4.95 11.24 11.96
N TYR A 142 -5.44 11.11 13.20
CA TYR A 142 -6.84 11.26 13.50
C TYR A 142 -7.12 11.93 14.86
N SER A 143 -8.24 12.65 14.93
CA SER A 143 -8.79 13.20 16.16
C SER A 143 -10.21 12.67 16.41
N GLU A 144 -10.65 12.71 17.68
CA GLU A 144 -12.02 12.37 18.09
C GLU A 144 -12.82 13.65 18.36
N LYS A 145 -14.08 13.71 17.92
CA LYS A 145 -14.95 14.90 18.05
C LYS A 145 -15.16 15.40 19.49
N SER A 146 -15.02 14.54 20.49
CA SER A 146 -15.47 14.80 21.87
C SER A 146 -14.35 14.93 22.91
N GLN A 147 -13.07 14.93 22.52
CA GLN A 147 -12.01 15.10 23.51
C GLN A 147 -11.75 16.58 23.83
N ILE A 148 -12.32 17.01 24.95
CA ILE A 148 -11.71 18.00 25.84
C ILE A 148 -10.26 17.55 26.07
N GLN A 149 -9.34 18.51 26.03
CA GLN A 149 -7.90 18.31 26.16
C GLN A 149 -7.53 17.51 27.44
N ASP A 150 -7.51 16.19 27.35
CA ASP A 150 -6.75 15.38 28.29
C ASP A 150 -5.27 15.57 27.95
N LYS A 151 -4.71 16.63 28.55
CA LYS A 151 -3.28 16.73 28.81
C LYS A 151 -2.91 15.49 29.60
N GLN A 152 -2.31 14.51 28.94
CA GLN A 152 -1.12 13.75 29.36
C GLN A 152 -1.09 12.37 28.68
N ILE A 153 0.05 12.09 28.05
CA ILE A 153 0.48 10.84 27.41
C ILE A 153 -0.09 10.64 25.98
N SER A 154 0.66 11.17 25.00
CA SER A 154 0.52 10.79 23.60
C SER A 154 0.91 9.32 23.43
N LYS A 155 -0.04 8.40 23.57
CA LYS A 155 0.19 7.02 23.14
C LYS A 155 0.34 7.04 21.62
N LYS A 156 1.55 6.75 21.15
CA LYS A 156 1.88 6.65 19.72
C LYS A 156 0.82 5.84 18.95
N PHE A 157 0.41 4.71 19.53
CA PHE A 157 -0.76 3.94 19.10
C PHE A 157 -1.92 4.15 20.07
N LYS A 158 -3.03 4.70 19.58
CA LYS A 158 -4.29 4.88 20.31
C LYS A 158 -5.41 4.11 19.59
N ASN A 159 -6.35 3.55 20.35
CA ASN A 159 -7.60 3.02 19.82
C ASN A 159 -8.60 4.15 19.65
N PHE A 160 -9.37 4.12 18.56
CA PHE A 160 -10.34 5.15 18.21
C PHE A 160 -11.72 4.53 18.00
N ASP A 161 -12.77 5.29 18.30
CA ASP A 161 -14.12 4.96 17.85
C ASP A 161 -14.25 5.23 16.34
N LYS A 162 -14.42 4.15 15.55
CA LYS A 162 -14.56 4.21 14.08
C LYS A 162 -15.61 5.21 13.60
N ASN A 163 -16.66 5.44 14.38
CA ASN A 163 -17.77 6.32 14.02
C ASN A 163 -17.48 7.81 14.29
N ASN A 164 -16.40 8.11 15.02
CA ASN A 164 -16.06 9.44 15.49
C ASN A 164 -14.64 9.91 15.08
N LEU A 165 -13.96 9.20 14.18
CA LEU A 165 -12.67 9.65 13.63
C LEU A 165 -12.81 10.81 12.65
N GLN A 166 -11.94 11.81 12.83
CA GLN A 166 -11.71 12.86 11.86
C GLN A 166 -10.28 12.80 11.35
N LYS A 167 -10.09 12.98 10.03
CA LYS A 167 -8.76 13.03 9.42
C LYS A 167 -8.08 14.36 9.78
N SER A 168 -6.83 14.33 10.23
CA SER A 168 -6.05 15.52 10.57
C SER A 168 -5.44 16.26 9.36
N GLY A 169 -5.52 15.68 8.16
CA GLY A 169 -4.92 16.26 6.94
C GLY A 169 -3.49 15.78 6.63
N LEU A 170 -2.90 14.96 7.50
CA LEU A 170 -1.55 14.38 7.36
C LEU A 170 -1.39 13.38 6.19
N GLY A 171 -2.48 13.07 5.48
CA GLY A 171 -2.43 12.21 4.29
C GLY A 171 -2.67 10.72 4.59
N SER A 172 -3.52 10.38 5.56
CA SER A 172 -3.82 8.98 5.91
C SER A 172 -4.22 8.09 4.71
N SER A 173 -4.93 8.64 3.71
CA SER A 173 -5.26 7.92 2.48
C SER A 173 -4.04 7.58 1.63
N ALA A 174 -3.09 8.50 1.49
CA ALA A 174 -1.85 8.26 0.76
C ALA A 174 -1.01 7.22 1.50
N CYS A 175 -0.89 7.35 2.83
CA CYS A 175 -0.08 6.46 3.64
C CYS A 175 -0.61 5.02 3.64
N VAL A 176 -1.93 4.81 3.73
CA VAL A 176 -2.50 3.45 3.67
C VAL A 176 -2.26 2.79 2.31
N ILE A 177 -2.45 3.52 1.21
CA ILE A 177 -2.18 3.01 -0.14
C ILE A 177 -0.71 2.62 -0.29
N VAL A 178 0.21 3.55 0.03
CA VAL A 178 1.65 3.35 -0.17
C VAL A 178 2.19 2.23 0.72
N SER A 179 1.80 2.18 1.99
CA SER A 179 2.27 1.13 2.92
C SER A 179 1.76 -0.26 2.52
N VAL A 180 0.50 -0.38 2.10
CA VAL A 180 -0.08 -1.65 1.64
C VAL A 180 0.52 -2.11 0.31
N LEU A 181 0.63 -1.22 -0.69
CA LEU A 181 1.27 -1.57 -1.97
C LEU A 181 2.74 -1.94 -1.77
N SER A 182 3.46 -1.22 -0.90
CA SER A 182 4.85 -1.57 -0.58
C SER A 182 4.93 -2.98 0.00
N ALA A 183 4.04 -3.34 0.92
CA ALA A 183 3.98 -4.67 1.50
C ALA A 183 3.68 -5.76 0.46
N LEU A 184 2.67 -5.56 -0.37
CA LEU A 184 2.27 -6.51 -1.41
C LEU A 184 3.34 -6.69 -2.49
N LEU A 185 3.92 -5.61 -2.99
CA LEU A 185 5.00 -5.67 -3.99
C LEU A 185 6.23 -6.40 -3.43
N ASN A 186 6.65 -6.08 -2.21
CA ASN A 186 7.78 -6.75 -1.58
C ASN A 186 7.49 -8.21 -1.19
N TYR A 187 6.23 -8.56 -0.91
CA TYR A 187 5.82 -9.94 -0.68
C TYR A 187 6.18 -10.83 -1.89
N HIS A 188 6.08 -10.29 -3.11
CA HIS A 188 6.50 -10.94 -4.35
C HIS A 188 7.86 -10.47 -4.86
N ASP A 189 8.70 -9.89 -3.99
CA ASP A 189 10.06 -9.43 -4.31
C ASP A 189 10.13 -8.45 -5.50
N ILE A 190 9.14 -7.56 -5.60
CA ILE A 190 9.13 -6.44 -6.54
C ILE A 190 9.58 -5.19 -5.78
N LYS A 191 10.85 -4.83 -5.92
CA LYS A 191 11.47 -3.67 -5.27
C LYS A 191 11.64 -2.54 -6.29
N SER A 192 10.66 -1.64 -6.38
CA SER A 192 10.76 -0.45 -7.24
C SER A 192 9.87 0.67 -6.73
N ASN A 193 10.49 1.78 -6.35
CA ASN A 193 9.77 2.99 -5.93
C ASN A 193 8.99 3.61 -7.10
N GLN A 194 9.46 3.46 -8.33
CA GLN A 194 8.75 3.94 -9.51
C GLN A 194 7.44 3.19 -9.72
N ILE A 195 7.46 1.85 -9.63
CA ILE A 195 6.24 1.04 -9.74
C ILE A 195 5.31 1.32 -8.55
N LEU A 196 5.85 1.41 -7.34
CA LEU A 196 5.09 1.78 -6.15
C LEU A 196 4.40 3.14 -6.34
N GLU A 197 5.10 4.15 -6.85
CA GLU A 197 4.53 5.48 -7.13
C GLU A 197 3.39 5.40 -8.13
N ILE A 198 3.61 4.75 -9.28
CA ILE A 198 2.60 4.65 -10.34
C ILE A 198 1.32 3.98 -9.82
N LEU A 199 1.45 2.83 -9.18
CA LEU A 199 0.30 2.09 -8.65
C LEU A 199 -0.39 2.87 -7.53
N SER A 200 0.38 3.52 -6.67
CA SER A 200 -0.17 4.33 -5.59
C SER A 200 -0.96 5.53 -6.14
N GLN A 201 -0.48 6.17 -7.21
CA GLN A 201 -1.22 7.26 -7.86
C GLN A 201 -2.51 6.76 -8.53
N ILE A 202 -2.45 5.61 -9.23
CA ILE A 202 -3.64 4.99 -9.86
C ILE A 202 -4.68 4.67 -8.79
N ALA A 203 -4.29 3.96 -7.73
CA ALA A 203 -5.17 3.61 -6.62
C ALA A 203 -5.78 4.85 -5.94
N ASN A 204 -4.97 5.91 -5.77
CA ASN A 204 -5.43 7.14 -5.12
C ASN A 204 -6.45 7.90 -5.99
N ILE A 205 -6.24 7.97 -7.30
CA ILE A 205 -7.19 8.57 -8.25
C ILE A 205 -8.50 7.78 -8.27
N GLU A 206 -8.42 6.45 -8.32
CA GLU A 206 -9.59 5.57 -8.35
C GLU A 206 -10.41 5.71 -7.05
N ALA A 207 -9.76 5.61 -5.88
CA ALA A 207 -10.43 5.69 -4.59
C ALA A 207 -11.08 7.06 -4.34
N GLN A 208 -10.42 8.15 -4.77
CA GLN A 208 -10.94 9.51 -4.56
C GLN A 208 -11.94 9.96 -5.64
N LYS A 209 -12.03 9.25 -6.77
CA LYS A 209 -12.84 9.61 -7.94
C LYS A 209 -12.52 11.01 -8.50
N LYS A 210 -11.31 11.50 -8.24
CA LYS A 210 -10.82 12.80 -8.71
C LYS A 210 -9.31 12.75 -8.93
N VAL A 211 -8.84 13.53 -9.88
CA VAL A 211 -7.39 13.71 -10.08
C VAL A 211 -6.92 14.82 -9.17
N GLY A 212 -6.18 14.44 -8.12
CA GLY A 212 -5.42 15.38 -7.30
C GLY A 212 -4.06 15.71 -7.94
N SER A 213 -3.26 16.53 -7.27
CA SER A 213 -1.90 16.77 -7.73
C SER A 213 -1.05 15.52 -7.60
N GLY A 214 -1.20 14.74 -6.52
CA GLY A 214 -0.42 13.52 -6.26
C GLY A 214 0.88 13.75 -5.48
N PHE A 215 1.08 14.96 -4.96
CA PHE A 215 2.20 15.28 -4.09
C PHE A 215 2.22 14.42 -2.82
N ASP A 216 1.03 14.03 -2.35
CA ASP A 216 0.83 13.27 -1.12
C ASP A 216 1.44 11.88 -1.23
N ILE A 217 1.19 11.18 -2.33
CA ILE A 217 1.83 9.90 -2.67
C ILE A 217 3.33 10.06 -2.83
N LYS A 218 3.80 11.07 -3.57
CA LYS A 218 5.24 11.26 -3.80
C LYS A 218 5.99 11.51 -2.49
N THR A 219 5.45 12.36 -1.63
CA THR A 219 6.04 12.64 -0.30
C THR A 219 6.02 11.40 0.60
N SER A 220 4.97 10.61 0.52
CA SER A 220 4.83 9.35 1.26
C SER A 220 5.88 8.30 0.86
N ILE A 221 6.37 8.33 -0.39
CA ILE A 221 7.38 7.39 -0.90
C ILE A 221 8.80 7.92 -0.71
N TYR A 222 9.05 9.18 -1.11
CA TYR A 222 10.41 9.74 -1.19
C TYR A 222 10.76 10.67 -0.03
N GLY A 223 9.85 10.91 0.90
CA GLY A 223 10.04 11.89 1.97
C GLY A 223 9.97 13.33 1.46
N SER A 224 10.69 14.24 2.12
CA SER A 224 10.70 15.66 1.77
C SER A 224 11.22 15.91 0.36
N ASN A 225 10.46 16.61 -0.47
CA ASN A 225 10.73 16.78 -1.89
C ASN A 225 10.16 18.08 -2.46
N ILE A 226 10.80 18.54 -3.55
CA ILE A 226 10.21 19.49 -4.49
C ILE A 226 9.37 18.70 -5.48
N TYR A 227 8.11 19.07 -5.59
CA TYR A 227 7.09 18.32 -6.31
C TYR A 227 6.60 19.11 -7.53
N THR A 228 6.40 18.42 -8.65
CA THR A 228 5.62 18.92 -9.79
C THR A 228 4.61 17.86 -10.20
N MET A 229 3.39 18.28 -10.56
CA MET A 229 2.33 17.36 -10.96
C MET A 229 2.75 16.49 -12.14
N PHE A 230 2.50 15.19 -12.04
CA PHE A 230 2.66 14.28 -13.16
C PHE A 230 1.67 14.65 -14.28
N SER A 231 2.05 14.48 -15.55
CA SER A 231 1.04 14.56 -16.61
C SER A 231 0.15 13.32 -16.54
N LYS A 232 -1.17 13.49 -16.75
CA LYS A 232 -2.10 12.35 -16.80
C LYS A 232 -1.66 11.32 -17.84
N GLU A 233 -1.15 11.82 -18.96
CA GLU A 233 -0.52 11.02 -20.02
C GLU A 233 0.68 10.24 -19.50
N SER A 234 1.53 10.77 -18.63
CA SER A 234 2.62 9.99 -18.05
C SER A 234 2.10 8.82 -17.21
N ILE A 235 1.04 8.96 -16.42
CA ILE A 235 0.51 7.81 -15.65
C ILE A 235 -0.23 6.82 -16.55
N MET A 236 -1.03 7.31 -17.52
CA MET A 236 -1.81 6.46 -18.42
C MET A 236 -0.95 5.77 -19.49
N ASN A 237 0.10 6.44 -19.97
CA ASN A 237 1.06 5.94 -20.98
C ASN A 237 2.33 5.37 -20.36
N LEU A 238 2.43 5.28 -19.02
CA LEU A 238 3.46 4.49 -18.36
C LEU A 238 3.16 3.03 -18.71
N ASN A 239 3.67 2.64 -19.87
CA ASN A 239 3.69 1.27 -20.30
C ASN A 239 4.52 0.54 -19.25
N LEU A 240 3.84 -0.24 -18.39
CA LEU A 240 4.43 -0.97 -17.29
C LEU A 240 5.70 -1.72 -17.76
N ASP A 241 5.70 -2.17 -19.03
CA ASP A 241 6.85 -2.68 -19.78
C ASP A 241 8.18 -1.93 -19.55
N GLN A 242 8.20 -0.60 -19.58
CA GLN A 242 9.44 0.19 -19.51
C GLN A 242 9.99 0.28 -18.08
N ALA A 243 9.11 0.46 -17.09
CA ALA A 243 9.50 0.50 -15.68
C ALA A 243 10.08 -0.85 -15.21
N PHE A 244 9.59 -1.96 -15.77
CA PHE A 244 10.09 -3.31 -15.46
C PHE A 244 11.40 -3.68 -16.20
N LYS A 245 11.66 -3.15 -17.40
CA LYS A 245 12.95 -3.34 -18.10
C LYS A 245 14.13 -2.73 -17.33
N ILE A 246 13.92 -1.60 -16.65
CA ILE A 246 14.94 -0.94 -15.82
C ILE A 246 15.33 -1.81 -14.61
N ASN A 247 14.38 -2.54 -14.03
CA ASN A 247 14.62 -3.38 -12.85
C ASN A 247 15.38 -4.69 -13.16
N LYS A 248 15.34 -5.18 -14.41
CA LYS A 248 16.16 -6.34 -14.83
C LYS A 248 17.63 -5.96 -15.01
N ASN A 249 17.92 -4.74 -15.49
CA ASN A 249 19.29 -4.32 -15.78
C ASN A 249 20.06 -3.82 -14.55
N THR A 250 19.36 -3.45 -13.47
CA THR A 250 19.98 -2.98 -12.22
C THR A 250 20.30 -4.11 -11.23
N GLY A 251 19.84 -5.33 -11.51
CA GLY A 251 20.18 -6.53 -10.73
C GLY A 251 21.55 -7.14 -11.03
N GLU A 252 22.24 -6.70 -12.09
CA GLU A 252 23.53 -7.29 -12.51
C GLU A 252 24.76 -6.40 -12.30
N ASN A 253 24.64 -5.16 -11.85
CA ASN A 253 25.82 -4.35 -11.52
C ASN A 253 25.50 -3.28 -10.49
N THR A 254 25.99 -3.46 -9.26
CA THR A 254 26.59 -2.41 -8.40
C THR A 254 27.09 -3.02 -7.08
N ASN A 255 28.16 -3.81 -7.18
CA ASN A 255 29.17 -3.77 -6.12
C ASN A 255 29.91 -2.44 -6.29
N HIS A 256 29.54 -1.42 -5.51
CA HIS A 256 30.46 -0.50 -4.82
C HIS A 256 29.76 0.76 -4.29
N SER A 257 30.11 1.04 -3.03
CA SER A 257 30.30 2.35 -2.41
C SER A 257 29.11 3.09 -1.77
N THR A 258 29.24 3.13 -0.44
CA THR A 258 29.04 4.27 0.47
C THR A 258 27.62 4.75 0.74
N SER A 259 27.11 4.26 1.87
CA SER A 259 26.13 4.92 2.73
C SER A 259 26.55 6.34 3.11
N PRO A 260 25.63 7.31 3.13
CA PRO A 260 25.68 8.40 4.07
C PRO A 260 24.92 7.98 5.33
N LYS A 261 25.62 7.99 6.46
CA LYS A 261 25.01 8.19 7.77
C LYS A 261 24.40 9.58 7.79
N ILE A 262 23.11 9.69 8.11
CA ILE A 262 22.47 10.58 9.09
C ILE A 262 21.06 10.02 9.28
#